data_AF-A0AAJ3LTK2-F1
#
_entry.id   AF-A0AAJ3LTK2-F1
#
_cell.length_a   1.000
_cell.length_b   1.000
_cell.length_c   1.000
_cell.angle_alpha   90.00
_cell.angle_beta   90.00
_cell.angle_gamma   90.00
#
_symmetry.space_group_name_H-M   'P 1'
#
loop_
_entity.id
_entity.type
_entity.pdbx_description
1 polymer ?
#
loop_
_entity_poly.entity_id
_entity_poly.type
_entity_poly.pdbx_seq_one_letter_code
_entity_poly.pdbx_strand_id
1 'polypeptide(L)'
;MFLGALFSTGTAITFPHTPIIAYNETFGLRISAWILSILSIVMIGYSLWKYRAAVFTSGSHLLLAGCGVTIIAEILNRFAFL
;
A
#
# COMPACT_ATOMS: atom_id res chain seq x y z
N MET A 1 17.23 -46.69 10.81
CA MET A 1 16.21 -45.86 10.12
C MET A 1 15.40 -45.12 11.18
N PHE A 2 15.89 -43.98 11.68
CA PHE A 2 15.14 -43.06 12.57
C PHE A 2 15.73 -41.65 12.44
N LEU A 3 15.92 -41.19 11.20
CA LEU A 3 16.39 -39.82 10.90
C LEU A 3 15.29 -38.92 10.32
N GLY A 4 14.02 -39.35 10.38
CA GLY A 4 12.88 -38.64 9.76
C GLY A 4 12.01 -37.83 10.73
N ALA A 5 12.23 -37.91 12.04
CA ALA A 5 11.31 -37.33 13.04
C ALA A 5 11.90 -36.17 13.87
N LEU A 6 13.13 -35.70 13.58
CA LEU A 6 13.73 -34.59 14.33
C LEU A 6 13.47 -33.21 13.72
N PHE A 7 12.77 -33.12 12.59
CA PHE A 7 12.40 -31.84 11.95
C PHE A 7 11.04 -31.29 12.44
N SER A 8 10.49 -31.83 13.54
CA SER A 8 9.17 -31.44 14.07
C SER A 8 9.19 -30.85 15.49
N THR A 9 10.36 -30.49 16.04
CA THR A 9 10.45 -29.91 17.39
C THR A 9 11.56 -28.85 17.47
N GLY A 10 11.38 -27.78 16.70
CA GLY A 10 12.24 -26.60 16.69
C GLY A 10 11.46 -25.30 16.70
N THR A 11 10.26 -25.30 17.31
CA THR A 11 9.49 -24.12 17.68
C THR A 11 10.16 -23.41 18.87
N ALA A 12 11.38 -22.91 18.67
CA ALA A 12 12.04 -22.00 19.60
C ALA A 12 11.74 -20.55 19.15
N ILE A 13 10.71 -20.00 19.78
CA ILE A 13 10.36 -18.58 19.81
C ILE A 13 11.51 -17.82 20.47
N THR A 14 12.53 -17.40 19.72
CA THR A 14 13.51 -16.41 20.19
C THR A 14 14.22 -15.78 18.98
N PHE A 15 13.71 -14.62 18.57
CA PHE A 15 14.19 -13.70 17.53
C PHE A 15 14.31 -14.26 16.11
N PRO A 16 13.40 -13.86 15.20
CA PRO A 16 13.58 -14.17 13.80
C PRO A 16 14.82 -13.40 13.29
N HIS A 17 15.71 -14.05 12.54
CA HIS A 17 16.64 -13.37 11.61
C HIS A 17 15.94 -13.02 10.29
N THR A 18 14.65 -13.37 10.16
CA THR A 18 13.76 -13.09 9.03
C THR A 18 12.93 -11.78 9.08
N PRO A 19 12.92 -10.92 10.13
CA PRO A 19 12.05 -9.76 10.19
C PRO A 19 12.62 -8.61 9.38
N ILE A 20 13.96 -8.51 9.24
CA ILE A 20 14.59 -7.48 8.41
C ILE A 20 14.29 -7.71 6.92
N ILE A 21 14.19 -8.98 6.51
CA ILE A 21 13.92 -9.38 5.13
C ILE A 21 12.45 -9.09 4.81
N ALA A 22 11.53 -9.54 5.67
CA ALA A 22 10.10 -9.23 5.54
C ALA A 22 9.80 -7.72 5.67
N TYR A 23 10.54 -7.00 6.52
CA TYR A 23 10.47 -5.55 6.61
C TYR A 23 10.95 -4.89 5.30
N ASN A 24 12.08 -5.32 4.74
CA ASN A 24 12.60 -4.76 3.50
C ASN A 24 11.69 -5.06 2.30
N GLU A 25 11.06 -6.24 2.26
CA GLU A 25 10.05 -6.62 1.26
C GLU A 25 8.79 -5.74 1.34
N THR A 26 8.36 -5.36 2.54
CA THR A 26 7.16 -4.52 2.74
C THR A 26 7.45 -3.02 2.76
N PHE A 27 8.70 -2.60 3.02
CA PHE A 27 9.10 -1.19 3.13
C PHE A 27 8.88 -0.43 1.81
N GLY A 28 9.28 -1.02 0.68
CA GLY A 28 9.04 -0.44 -0.64
C GLY A 28 7.55 -0.31 -0.97
N LEU A 29 6.74 -1.29 -0.53
CA LEU A 29 5.29 -1.27 -0.68
C LEU A 29 4.65 -0.16 0.17
N ARG A 30 5.13 0.07 1.40
CA ARG A 30 4.67 1.17 2.27
C ARG A 30 4.97 2.54 1.68
N ILE A 31 6.19 2.75 1.21
CA ILE A 31 6.61 4.02 0.60
C ILE A 31 5.80 4.31 -0.66
N SER A 32 5.63 3.32 -1.54
CA SER A 32 4.81 3.48 -2.74
C SER A 32 3.35 3.77 -2.41
N ALA A 33 2.76 3.08 -1.41
CA ALA A 33 1.40 3.34 -0.94
C ALA A 33 1.22 4.77 -0.40
N TRP A 34 2.19 5.26 0.37
CA TRP A 34 2.18 6.63 0.89
C TRP A 34 2.31 7.68 -0.22
N ILE A 35 3.21 7.46 -1.19
CA ILE A 35 3.37 8.35 -2.34
C ILE A 35 2.07 8.39 -3.17
N LEU A 36 1.48 7.23 -3.45
CA LEU A 36 0.21 7.11 -4.18
C LEU A 36 -0.94 7.80 -3.44
N SER A 37 -0.99 7.71 -2.11
CA SER A 37 -2.00 8.39 -1.29
C SER A 37 -1.85 9.91 -1.34
N ILE A 38 -0.64 10.44 -1.23
CA ILE A 38 -0.39 11.88 -1.34
C ILE A 38 -0.74 12.37 -2.75
N LEU A 39 -0.33 11.61 -3.78
CA LEU A 39 -0.60 11.95 -5.17
C LEU A 39 -2.11 12.02 -5.45
N SER A 40 -2.90 11.06 -4.94
CA SER A 40 -4.35 11.06 -5.14
C SER A 40 -5.03 12.26 -4.49
N ILE A 41 -4.62 12.62 -3.27
CA ILE A 41 -5.13 13.80 -2.55
C ILE A 41 -4.80 15.08 -3.32
N VAL A 42 -3.59 15.20 -3.85
CA VAL A 42 -3.17 16.36 -4.66
C VAL A 42 -3.97 16.42 -5.97
N MET A 43 -4.19 15.29 -6.65
CA MET A 43 -4.98 15.24 -7.89
C MET A 43 -6.44 15.66 -7.65
N ILE A 44 -7.07 15.14 -6.59
CA ILE A 44 -8.44 15.49 -6.20
C ILE A 44 -8.51 16.97 -5.81
N GLY A 45 -7.58 17.44 -4.96
CA GLY A 45 -7.51 18.82 -4.53
C GLY A 45 -7.30 19.80 -5.68
N TYR A 46 -6.42 19.48 -6.63
CA TYR A 46 -6.19 20.28 -7.84
C TYR A 46 -7.44 20.32 -8.73
N SER A 47 -8.10 19.19 -8.93
CA SER A 47 -9.34 19.13 -9.72
C SER A 47 -10.43 20.01 -9.11
N LEU A 48 -10.62 19.93 -7.79
CA LEU A 48 -11.59 20.74 -7.06
C LEU A 48 -11.27 22.23 -7.09
N TRP A 49 -9.99 22.61 -7.01
CA TRP A 49 -9.57 24.01 -7.09
C TRP A 49 -9.80 24.59 -8.48
N LYS A 50 -9.34 23.89 -9.53
CA LYS A 50 -9.37 24.40 -10.91
C LYS A 50 -10.78 24.42 -11.50
N TYR A 51 -11.58 23.42 -11.20
CA TYR A 51 -12.93 23.28 -11.75
C TYR A 51 -14.01 23.67 -10.76
N ARG A 52 -13.73 24.49 -9.73
CA ARG A 52 -14.66 24.83 -8.64
C ARG A 52 -16.09 25.17 -9.09
N ALA A 53 -16.27 25.87 -10.21
CA ALA A 53 -17.59 26.24 -10.74
C ALA A 53 -18.26 25.16 -11.60
N ALA A 54 -17.51 24.16 -12.07
CA ALA A 54 -17.93 23.17 -13.07
C ALA A 54 -17.25 21.80 -12.86
N VAL A 55 -17.10 21.37 -11.60
CA VAL A 55 -16.34 20.18 -11.20
C VAL A 55 -16.85 18.93 -11.91
N PHE A 56 -18.16 18.77 -11.98
CA PHE A 56 -18.79 17.58 -12.55
C PHE A 56 -18.91 17.59 -14.08
N THR A 57 -18.68 18.72 -14.75
CA THR A 57 -18.81 18.81 -16.22
C THR A 57 -17.46 18.77 -16.94
N SER A 58 -16.44 19.47 -16.43
CA SER A 58 -15.12 19.55 -17.08
C SER A 58 -13.98 18.97 -16.23
N GLY A 59 -14.14 18.89 -14.91
CA GLY A 59 -13.14 18.34 -13.97
C GLY A 59 -13.34 16.88 -13.60
N SER A 60 -14.42 16.24 -14.09
CA SER A 60 -14.86 14.92 -13.66
C SER A 60 -13.82 13.84 -13.93
N HIS A 61 -13.11 13.90 -15.07
CA HIS A 61 -12.08 12.92 -15.42
C HIS A 61 -10.87 12.93 -14.46
N LEU A 62 -10.42 14.12 -14.05
CA LEU A 62 -9.32 14.26 -13.09
C LEU A 62 -9.74 13.84 -11.67
N LEU A 63 -11.01 14.10 -11.31
CA LEU A 63 -11.59 13.65 -10.05
C LEU A 63 -11.71 12.12 -10.01
N LEU A 64 -12.24 11.50 -11.08
CA LEU A 64 -12.34 10.05 -11.24
C LEU A 64 -10.97 9.38 -11.23
N ALA A 65 -9.98 9.95 -11.93
CA ALA A 65 -8.62 9.46 -11.91
C ALA A 65 -8.05 9.51 -10.48
N GLY A 66 -8.23 10.61 -9.76
CA GLY A 66 -7.83 10.73 -8.36
C GLY A 66 -8.49 9.69 -7.46
N CYS A 67 -9.79 9.48 -7.59
CA CYS A 67 -10.51 8.43 -6.84
C CYS A 67 -9.99 7.02 -7.16
N GLY A 68 -9.71 6.71 -8.43
CA GLY A 68 -9.12 5.43 -8.84
C GLY A 68 -7.75 5.20 -8.22
N VAL A 69 -6.89 6.23 -8.22
CA VAL A 69 -5.58 6.18 -7.57
C VAL A 69 -5.71 5.98 -6.06
N THR A 70 -6.69 6.61 -5.40
CA THR A 70 -6.95 6.39 -3.96
C THR A 70 -7.32 4.94 -3.65
N ILE A 71 -8.16 4.30 -4.48
CA ILE A 71 -8.52 2.89 -4.28
C ILE A 71 -7.28 2.00 -4.39
N ILE A 72 -6.43 2.25 -5.38
CA ILE A 72 -5.17 1.50 -5.56
C ILE A 72 -4.25 1.72 -4.37
N ALA A 73 -4.10 2.97 -3.91
CA ALA A 73 -3.29 3.30 -2.74
C ALA A 73 -3.76 2.58 -1.48
N GLU A 74 -5.08 2.51 -1.25
CA GLU A 74 -5.67 1.80 -0.12
C GLU A 74 -5.45 0.28 -0.20
N ILE A 75 -5.57 -0.31 -1.39
CA ILE A 75 -5.25 -1.73 -1.59
C ILE A 75 -3.78 -2.00 -1.25
N LEU A 76 -2.86 -1.17 -1.74
CA LEU A 76 -1.43 -1.30 -1.41
C LEU A 76 -1.16 -1.11 0.09
N ASN A 77 -1.80 -0.13 0.74
CA ASN A 77 -1.71 0.04 2.20
C ASN A 77 -2.14 -1.23 2.94
N ARG A 78 -3.24 -1.86 2.51
CA ARG A 78 -3.76 -3.07 3.15
C ARG A 78 -2.80 -4.25 3.06
N PHE A 79 -2.05 -4.36 1.97
CA PHE A 79 -0.98 -5.35 1.81
C PHE A 79 0.30 -4.98 2.56
N ALA A 80 0.58 -3.69 2.70
CA ALA A 80 1.80 -3.19 3.33
C ALA A 80 1.76 -3.23 4.87
N PHE A 81 0.57 -3.25 5.46
CA PHE A 81 0.35 -3.28 6.92
C PHE A 81 -0.30 -4.58 7.42
N LEU A 82 -0.32 -5.64 6.60
CA LEU A 82 -0.76 -6.98 7.02
C LEU A 82 0.27 -7.68 7.91
#